data_AF-A0A0F6SKA0-F1
#
_entry.id   AF-A0A0F6SKA0-F1
#
_cell.length_a   1.000
_cell.length_b   1.000
_cell.length_c   1.000
_cell.angle_alpha   90.00
_cell.angle_beta   90.00
_cell.angle_gamma   90.00
#
_symmetry.space_group_name_H-M   'P 1'
#
loop_
_entity.id
_entity.type
_entity.pdbx_description
1 polymer ?
#
loop_
_entity_poly.entity_id
_entity_poly.type
_entity_poly.pdbx_seq_one_letter_code
_entity_poly.pdbx_strand_id
1 'polypeptide(L)'
;MFKFLRRRPATPDPVMGQPVASASDAERDRLRAFSTDFDAQPFAEPDDDEHELWKAGKLVPWYITGLLDAGHHVGPSVDIACGAQEPAVDRWEAGSLYPSWEQTVALARLLGVRVRTLTHPDAEPRHHEKRPTHGIKGLAILSFEPAAVHAVTGQDSLR
;
A
#
# COMPACT_ATOMS: atom_id res chain seq x y z
N MET A 1 -14.22 -47.41 -24.24
CA MET A 1 -14.16 -46.58 -23.01
C MET A 1 -12.97 -47.07 -22.22
N PHE A 2 -11.88 -46.37 -21.92
CA PHE A 2 -11.57 -44.94 -21.85
C PHE A 2 -10.16 -44.68 -22.40
N LYS A 3 -9.93 -43.49 -22.96
CA LYS A 3 -8.64 -43.04 -23.48
C LYS A 3 -7.68 -42.69 -22.33
N PHE A 4 -6.45 -43.19 -22.39
CA PHE A 4 -5.35 -42.73 -21.54
C PHE A 4 -4.93 -41.31 -21.95
N LEU A 5 -5.32 -40.30 -21.18
CA LEU A 5 -4.65 -39.00 -21.24
C LEU A 5 -3.42 -39.04 -20.33
N ARG A 6 -2.24 -39.18 -20.95
CA ARG A 6 -0.97 -38.78 -20.35
C ARG A 6 -1.09 -37.30 -19.95
N ARG A 7 -1.18 -37.02 -18.65
CA ARG A 7 -0.89 -35.68 -18.13
C ARG A 7 0.57 -35.37 -18.48
N ARG A 8 0.79 -34.37 -19.33
CA ARG A 8 2.09 -33.70 -19.43
C ARG A 8 2.47 -33.20 -18.03
N PRO A 9 3.73 -33.35 -17.59
CA PRO A 9 4.19 -32.60 -16.44
C PRO A 9 4.02 -31.13 -16.79
N ALA A 10 3.22 -30.41 -16.00
CA ALA A 10 3.25 -28.96 -16.01
C ALA A 10 4.68 -28.56 -15.67
N THR A 11 5.37 -27.94 -16.62
CA THR A 11 6.56 -27.16 -16.34
C THR A 11 6.20 -26.23 -15.18
N PRO A 12 6.96 -26.20 -14.08
CA PRO A 12 6.80 -25.11 -13.14
C PRO A 12 7.10 -23.83 -13.92
N ASP A 13 6.10 -22.98 -14.09
CA ASP A 13 6.34 -21.58 -14.40
C ASP A 13 7.39 -21.07 -13.39
N PRO A 14 8.30 -20.16 -13.78
CA PRO A 14 9.23 -19.54 -12.87
C PRO A 14 8.43 -18.64 -11.89
N VAL A 15 7.87 -19.29 -10.87
CA VAL A 15 7.11 -18.68 -9.78
C VAL A 15 8.11 -18.04 -8.84
N MET A 16 7.74 -16.83 -8.41
CA MET A 16 8.39 -15.98 -7.41
C MET A 16 9.54 -15.12 -7.95
N GLY A 17 9.24 -13.82 -8.07
CA GLY A 17 10.16 -12.83 -7.52
C GLY A 17 10.41 -13.21 -6.06
N GLN A 18 11.51 -13.95 -5.87
CA GLN A 18 12.37 -14.03 -4.71
C GLN A 18 11.69 -13.83 -3.33
N PRO A 19 11.64 -14.88 -2.46
CA PRO A 19 11.26 -14.75 -1.05
C PRO A 19 12.00 -13.60 -0.34
N VAL A 20 11.48 -13.09 0.78
CA VAL A 20 12.19 -12.10 1.64
C VAL A 20 13.63 -12.56 2.02
N ALA A 21 13.89 -13.88 1.96
CA ALA A 21 15.22 -14.48 2.06
C ALA A 21 16.21 -14.10 0.95
N SER A 22 15.74 -13.48 -0.13
CA SER A 22 16.51 -13.10 -1.33
C SER A 22 16.45 -11.60 -1.66
N ALA A 23 15.83 -10.81 -0.79
CA ALA A 23 16.03 -9.36 -0.79
C ALA A 23 17.53 -9.06 -0.61
N SER A 24 18.06 -8.10 -1.35
CA SER A 24 19.41 -7.57 -1.13
C SER A 24 19.54 -7.02 0.29
N ASP A 25 20.76 -6.95 0.83
CA ASP A 25 20.98 -6.37 2.16
C ASP A 25 20.45 -4.93 2.25
N ALA A 26 20.58 -4.15 1.17
CA ALA A 26 20.01 -2.81 1.06
C ALA A 26 18.48 -2.79 1.17
N GLU A 27 17.78 -3.76 0.58
CA GLU A 27 16.33 -3.89 0.70
C GLU A 27 15.93 -4.34 2.11
N ARG A 28 16.67 -5.25 2.73
CA ARG A 28 16.44 -5.67 4.12
C ARG A 28 16.66 -4.52 5.10
N ASP A 29 17.71 -3.72 4.91
CA ASP A 29 17.99 -2.55 5.73
C ASP A 29 16.92 -1.47 5.55
N ARG A 30 16.47 -1.25 4.32
CA ARG A 30 15.32 -0.36 4.04
C ARG A 30 14.06 -0.85 4.73
N LEU A 31 13.74 -2.14 4.65
CA LEU A 31 12.59 -2.73 5.34
C LEU A 31 12.68 -2.58 6.86
N ARG A 32 13.88 -2.77 7.43
CA ARG A 32 14.14 -2.58 8.86
C ARG A 32 13.91 -1.14 9.30
N ALA A 33 14.35 -0.14 8.52
CA ALA A 33 14.11 1.27 8.84
C ALA A 33 12.61 1.55 8.97
N PHE A 34 11.83 1.18 7.94
CA PHE A 34 10.37 1.34 7.95
C PHE A 34 9.68 0.57 9.08
N SER A 35 10.24 -0.57 9.51
CA SER A 35 9.65 -1.35 10.60
C SER A 35 9.91 -0.73 11.99
N THR A 36 11.03 -0.03 12.15
CA THR A 36 11.49 0.50 13.44
C THR A 36 10.79 1.82 13.77
N ASP A 37 10.48 2.62 12.76
CA ASP A 37 9.89 3.95 12.92
C ASP A 37 8.35 3.93 12.95
N PHE A 38 7.75 2.73 12.92
CA PHE A 38 6.31 2.57 13.00
C PHE A 38 5.80 2.82 14.43
N ASP A 39 5.27 4.01 14.66
CA ASP A 39 4.62 4.41 15.91
C ASP A 39 3.14 4.80 15.65
N ALA A 40 2.24 3.98 16.17
CA ALA A 40 0.81 4.18 16.01
C ALA A 40 0.29 5.18 17.06
N GLN A 41 0.10 6.42 16.63
CA GLN A 41 -0.47 7.48 17.47
C GLN A 41 -1.99 7.51 17.31
N PRO A 42 -2.76 7.75 18.38
CA PRO A 42 -4.22 7.81 18.29
C PRO A 42 -4.66 8.93 17.36
N PHE A 43 -5.80 8.73 16.69
CA PHE A 43 -6.36 9.73 15.77
C PHE A 43 -6.44 11.13 16.40
N ALA A 44 -6.01 12.11 15.61
CA ALA A 44 -6.18 13.54 15.84
C ALA A 44 -6.51 14.18 14.49
N GLU A 45 -7.19 15.33 14.50
CA GLU A 45 -7.41 16.08 13.26
C GLU A 45 -6.06 16.42 12.61
N PRO A 46 -5.92 16.19 11.30
CA PRO A 46 -4.64 16.32 10.63
C PRO A 46 -4.20 17.78 10.53
N ASP A 47 -2.90 18.00 10.61
CA ASP A 47 -2.27 19.31 10.45
C ASP A 47 -1.67 19.51 9.04
N ASP A 48 -1.16 20.71 8.77
CA ASP A 48 -0.57 21.07 7.48
C ASP A 48 0.66 20.19 7.16
N ASP A 49 1.43 19.79 8.17
CA ASP A 49 2.59 18.92 7.99
C ASP A 49 2.15 17.52 7.49
N GLU A 50 1.07 16.97 8.04
CA GLU A 50 0.49 15.71 7.58
C GLU A 50 -0.04 15.81 6.14
N HIS A 51 -0.64 16.95 5.79
CA HIS A 51 -1.07 17.21 4.41
C HIS A 51 0.12 17.29 3.44
N GLU A 52 1.20 17.96 3.82
CA GLU A 52 2.41 18.04 2.98
C GLU A 52 3.11 16.69 2.81
N LEU A 53 3.12 15.84 3.85
CA LEU A 53 3.60 14.46 3.73
C LEU A 53 2.75 13.65 2.73
N TRP A 54 1.42 13.74 2.82
CA TRP A 54 0.53 13.12 1.85
C TRP A 54 0.77 13.66 0.43
N LYS A 55 0.84 14.98 0.26
CA LYS A 55 1.05 15.63 -1.03
C LYS A 55 2.37 15.21 -1.69
N ALA A 56 3.41 14.99 -0.89
CA ALA A 56 4.72 14.49 -1.32
C ALA A 56 4.75 12.97 -1.62
N GLY A 57 3.62 12.28 -1.52
CA GLY A 57 3.52 10.84 -1.81
C GLY A 57 4.13 9.95 -0.72
N LYS A 58 4.18 10.43 0.53
CA LYS A 58 4.87 9.74 1.65
C LYS A 58 4.05 8.62 2.29
N LEU A 59 2.83 8.38 1.84
CA LEU A 59 2.03 7.23 2.31
C LEU A 59 2.72 5.91 1.96
N VAL A 60 2.60 4.94 2.88
CA VAL A 60 3.25 3.63 2.77
C VAL A 60 2.17 2.54 2.68
N PRO A 61 1.97 1.88 1.51
CA PRO A 61 0.98 0.83 1.35
C PRO A 61 1.11 -0.31 2.37
N TRP A 62 2.35 -0.67 2.72
CA TRP A 62 2.61 -1.69 3.73
C TRP A 62 2.05 -1.35 5.13
N TYR A 63 2.06 -0.07 5.53
CA TYR A 63 1.44 0.36 6.78
C TYR A 63 -0.08 0.27 6.70
N ILE A 64 -0.67 0.63 5.55
CA ILE A 64 -2.11 0.51 5.32
C ILE A 64 -2.55 -0.94 5.48
N THR A 65 -1.89 -1.88 4.79
CA THR A 65 -2.17 -3.32 4.91
C THR A 65 -2.00 -3.80 6.35
N GLY A 66 -0.91 -3.43 7.03
CA GLY A 66 -0.64 -3.86 8.40
C GLY A 66 -1.71 -3.39 9.40
N LEU A 67 -2.18 -2.14 9.26
CA LEU A 67 -3.20 -1.58 10.14
C LEU A 67 -4.60 -2.12 9.86
N LEU A 68 -4.96 -2.33 8.58
CA LEU A 68 -6.21 -2.97 8.20
C LEU A 68 -6.27 -4.42 8.74
N ASP A 69 -5.19 -5.18 8.56
CA ASP A 69 -5.05 -6.54 9.10
C ASP A 69 -5.18 -6.55 10.63
N ALA A 70 -4.50 -5.65 11.33
CA ALA A 70 -4.56 -5.56 12.80
C ALA A 70 -5.96 -5.19 13.32
N GLY A 71 -6.67 -4.31 12.62
CA GLY A 71 -8.04 -3.91 12.92
C GLY A 71 -9.11 -4.91 12.44
N HIS A 72 -8.72 -6.01 11.77
CA HIS A 72 -9.62 -6.96 11.10
C HIS A 72 -10.60 -6.27 10.13
N HIS A 73 -10.16 -5.18 9.50
CA HIS A 73 -10.93 -4.46 8.50
C HIS A 73 -10.86 -5.21 7.17
N VAL A 74 -11.93 -5.94 6.84
CA VAL A 74 -11.97 -6.82 5.66
C VAL A 74 -13.14 -6.53 4.75
N GLY A 75 -12.89 -6.68 3.44
CA GLY A 75 -13.90 -6.58 2.40
C GLY A 75 -14.37 -5.14 2.10
N PRO A 76 -15.46 -4.99 1.33
CA PRO A 76 -15.87 -3.72 0.72
C PRO A 76 -16.32 -2.64 1.72
N SER A 77 -16.49 -3.01 2.99
CA SER A 77 -16.85 -2.08 4.06
C SER A 77 -15.80 -0.98 4.25
N VAL A 78 -14.53 -1.28 3.96
CA VAL A 78 -13.42 -0.33 4.08
C VAL A 78 -13.50 0.74 2.98
N ASP A 79 -13.74 0.33 1.73
CA ASP A 79 -13.97 1.27 0.62
C ASP A 79 -15.12 2.22 0.96
N ILE A 80 -16.25 1.68 1.41
CA ILE A 80 -17.44 2.46 1.79
C ILE A 80 -17.11 3.45 2.91
N ALA A 81 -16.43 2.99 3.97
CA ALA A 81 -16.05 3.85 5.11
C ALA A 81 -15.10 4.99 4.70
N CYS A 82 -14.29 4.76 3.66
CA CYS A 82 -13.38 5.78 3.13
C CYS A 82 -14.00 6.61 2.00
N GLY A 83 -15.25 6.37 1.59
CA GLY A 83 -15.85 7.04 0.43
C GLY A 83 -15.18 6.67 -0.89
N ALA A 84 -14.59 5.49 -0.98
CA ALA A 84 -13.93 4.95 -2.16
C ALA A 84 -14.87 4.00 -2.94
N GLN A 85 -14.61 3.84 -4.23
CA GLN A 85 -15.28 2.84 -5.05
C GLN A 85 -14.44 1.56 -5.06
N GLU A 86 -15.04 0.42 -4.68
CA GLU A 86 -14.38 -0.88 -4.76
C GLU A 86 -13.85 -1.13 -6.19
N PRO A 87 -12.59 -1.62 -6.38
CA PRO A 87 -11.65 -2.12 -5.38
C PRO A 87 -10.53 -1.11 -5.06
N ALA A 88 -10.87 0.10 -4.61
CA ALA A 88 -9.89 1.16 -4.42
C ALA A 88 -8.90 0.82 -3.30
N VAL A 89 -9.38 0.31 -2.16
CA VAL A 89 -8.52 -0.04 -1.01
C VAL A 89 -7.50 -1.12 -1.40
N ASP A 90 -7.90 -2.17 -2.12
CA ASP A 90 -6.98 -3.20 -2.62
C ASP A 90 -5.85 -2.59 -3.46
N ARG A 91 -6.18 -1.56 -4.25
CA ARG A 91 -5.22 -0.84 -5.09
C ARG A 91 -4.35 0.14 -4.28
N TRP A 92 -4.85 0.64 -3.16
CA TRP A 92 -4.05 1.42 -2.21
C TRP A 92 -2.99 0.55 -1.55
N GLU A 93 -3.37 -0.64 -1.08
CA GLU A 93 -2.46 -1.64 -0.51
C GLU A 93 -1.44 -2.14 -1.55
N ALA A 94 -1.85 -2.26 -2.82
CA ALA A 94 -0.93 -2.53 -3.93
C ALA A 94 -0.04 -1.34 -4.29
N GLY A 95 -0.34 -0.14 -3.80
CA GLY A 95 0.31 1.12 -4.16
C GLY A 95 0.10 1.56 -5.62
N SER A 96 -0.92 1.04 -6.31
CA SER A 96 -1.23 1.36 -7.72
C SER A 96 -2.28 2.45 -7.89
N LEU A 97 -3.02 2.76 -6.83
CA LEU A 97 -3.97 3.88 -6.76
C LEU A 97 -3.64 4.72 -5.53
N TYR A 98 -3.58 6.04 -5.66
CA TYR A 98 -3.33 6.93 -4.53
C TYR A 98 -4.67 7.44 -3.97
N PRO A 99 -4.91 7.38 -2.64
CA PRO A 99 -6.13 7.95 -2.05
C PRO A 99 -6.12 9.48 -2.14
N SER A 100 -7.31 10.08 -2.28
CA SER A 100 -7.47 11.54 -2.08
C SER A 100 -7.12 11.93 -0.65
N TRP A 101 -6.98 13.24 -0.40
CA TRP A 101 -6.74 13.72 0.97
C TRP A 101 -7.89 13.30 1.90
N GLU A 102 -9.14 13.53 1.48
CA GLU A 102 -10.33 13.19 2.26
C GLU A 102 -10.42 11.68 2.52
N GLN A 103 -10.09 10.85 1.52
CA GLN A 103 -10.04 9.40 1.66
C GLN A 103 -8.94 8.96 2.63
N THR A 104 -7.79 9.64 2.63
CA THR A 104 -6.68 9.38 3.56
C THR A 104 -7.07 9.71 4.99
N VAL A 105 -7.73 10.85 5.21
CA VAL A 105 -8.24 11.24 6.54
C VAL A 105 -9.33 10.28 7.01
N ALA A 106 -10.23 9.86 6.12
CA ALA A 106 -11.27 8.88 6.43
C ALA A 106 -10.67 7.52 6.82
N LEU A 107 -9.64 7.06 6.09
CA LEU A 107 -8.91 5.83 6.42
C LEU A 107 -8.21 5.94 7.78
N ALA A 108 -7.51 7.04 8.05
CA ALA A 108 -6.85 7.27 9.35
C ALA A 108 -7.87 7.25 10.51
N ARG A 109 -9.03 7.89 10.31
CA ARG A 109 -10.14 7.89 11.29
C ARG A 109 -10.72 6.50 11.50
N LEU A 110 -10.93 5.72 10.43
CA LEU A 110 -11.39 4.33 10.51
C LEU A 110 -10.42 3.47 11.32
N LEU A 111 -9.13 3.61 11.06
CA LEU A 111 -8.05 2.88 11.73
C LEU A 111 -7.76 3.39 13.15
N GLY A 112 -8.32 4.53 13.54
CA GLY A 112 -8.09 5.14 14.84
C GLY A 112 -6.67 5.68 15.03
N VAL A 113 -5.95 5.97 13.95
CA VAL A 113 -4.56 6.47 13.97
C VAL A 113 -4.42 7.84 13.32
N ARG A 114 -3.31 8.55 13.57
CA ARG A 114 -2.99 9.78 12.84
C ARG A 114 -2.63 9.51 11.38
N VAL A 115 -2.81 10.50 10.51
CA VAL A 115 -2.38 10.41 9.09
C VAL A 115 -0.88 10.19 9.00
N ARG A 116 -0.06 10.83 9.85
CA ARG A 116 1.40 10.60 9.90
C ARG A 116 1.79 9.15 10.11
N THR A 117 0.98 8.36 10.83
CA THR A 117 1.23 6.92 11.05
C THR A 117 1.13 6.11 9.75
N LEU A 118 0.42 6.63 8.73
CA LEU A 118 0.35 6.03 7.41
C LEU A 118 1.53 6.45 6.50
N THR A 119 2.42 7.34 6.97
CA THR A 119 3.51 7.92 6.19
C THR A 119 4.89 7.52 6.72
N HIS A 120 5.91 7.65 5.87
CA HIS A 120 7.30 7.56 6.30
C HIS A 120 8.14 8.62 5.57
N PRO A 121 9.06 9.36 6.25
CA PRO A 121 9.84 10.42 5.61
C PRO A 121 10.69 9.91 4.44
N ASP A 122 11.23 8.71 4.54
CA ASP A 122 12.02 8.06 3.47
C ASP A 122 11.19 7.34 2.41
N ALA A 123 9.86 7.36 2.52
CA ALA A 123 9.01 6.90 1.44
C ALA A 123 9.19 7.84 0.25
N GLU A 124 9.44 7.28 -0.93
CA GLU A 124 9.56 8.05 -2.16
C GLU A 124 8.74 7.30 -3.20
N PRO A 125 7.85 7.96 -3.95
CA PRO A 125 7.12 7.32 -5.04
C PRO A 125 8.10 6.66 -6.01
N ARG A 126 7.94 5.35 -6.24
CA ARG A 126 8.84 4.56 -7.08
C ARG A 126 8.04 3.62 -7.96
N HIS A 127 8.46 3.52 -9.22
CA HIS A 127 7.90 2.55 -10.13
C HIS A 127 8.46 1.16 -9.83
N HIS A 128 7.60 0.16 -9.76
CA HIS A 128 8.00 -1.24 -9.61
C HIS A 128 7.49 -2.04 -10.80
N GLU A 129 8.41 -2.62 -11.60
CA GLU A 129 8.07 -3.36 -12.83
C GLU A 129 7.09 -4.53 -12.59
N LYS A 130 7.14 -5.13 -11.40
CA LYS A 130 6.31 -6.28 -11.00
C LYS A 130 5.40 -5.93 -9.82
N ARG A 131 4.67 -4.82 -9.90
CA ARG A 131 3.69 -4.45 -8.89
C ARG A 131 2.48 -5.40 -8.94
N PRO A 132 2.02 -5.93 -7.79
CA PRO A 132 0.82 -6.75 -7.75
C PRO A 132 -0.44 -5.91 -8.03
N THR A 133 -1.52 -6.57 -8.39
CA THR A 133 -2.82 -5.92 -8.64
C THR A 133 -3.61 -5.62 -7.38
N HIS A 134 -3.30 -6.29 -6.28
CA HIS A 134 -3.90 -6.14 -4.95
C HIS A 134 -2.83 -6.29 -3.85
N GLY A 135 -3.15 -5.89 -2.62
CA GLY A 135 -2.32 -6.14 -1.45
C GLY A 135 -2.02 -7.64 -1.27
N ILE A 136 -0.78 -7.99 -0.95
CA ILE A 136 -0.37 -9.37 -0.68
C ILE A 136 0.18 -9.42 0.75
N LYS A 137 -0.43 -10.25 1.59
CA LYS A 137 0.01 -10.43 2.97
C LYS A 137 1.49 -10.85 3.03
N GLY A 138 2.28 -10.12 3.81
CA GLY A 138 3.71 -10.36 3.97
C GLY A 138 4.60 -9.79 2.86
N LEU A 139 4.01 -9.11 1.85
CA LEU A 139 4.76 -8.32 0.87
C LEU A 139 4.81 -6.86 1.31
N ALA A 140 6.01 -6.33 1.50
CA ALA A 140 6.21 -4.95 1.91
C ALA A 140 6.30 -4.02 0.69
N ILE A 141 5.17 -3.41 0.33
CA ILE A 141 5.11 -2.36 -0.68
C ILE A 141 5.32 -1.02 0.03
N LEU A 142 6.51 -0.44 -0.13
CA LEU A 142 6.93 0.72 0.67
C LEU A 142 6.59 2.07 0.05
N SER A 143 6.04 2.10 -1.16
CA SER A 143 5.69 3.34 -1.86
C SER A 143 4.65 3.12 -2.97
N PHE A 144 3.96 4.21 -3.31
CA PHE A 144 3.02 4.26 -4.43
C PHE A 144 3.72 4.48 -5.78
N GLU A 145 3.02 4.15 -6.87
CA GLU A 145 3.41 4.54 -8.22
C GLU A 145 3.46 6.07 -8.37
N PRO A 146 4.54 6.64 -8.96
CA PRO A 146 4.64 8.08 -9.18
C PRO A 146 3.45 8.65 -9.97
N ALA A 147 2.96 7.92 -10.98
CA ALA A 147 1.82 8.33 -11.78
C ALA A 147 0.51 8.37 -10.97
N ALA A 148 0.34 7.46 -10.01
CA ALA A 148 -0.83 7.44 -9.15
C ALA A 148 -0.84 8.63 -8.19
N VAL A 149 0.32 8.95 -7.60
CA VAL A 149 0.48 10.14 -6.74
C VAL A 149 0.18 11.41 -7.54
N HIS A 150 0.80 11.56 -8.72
CA HIS A 150 0.63 12.74 -9.55
C HIS A 150 -0.81 12.93 -10.04
N ALA A 151 -1.54 11.85 -10.34
CA ALA A 151 -2.93 11.93 -10.77
C ALA A 151 -3.86 12.62 -9.75
N VAL A 152 -3.51 12.54 -8.47
CA VAL A 152 -4.29 13.12 -7.36
C VAL A 152 -3.71 14.49 -6.96
N THR A 153 -2.40 14.57 -6.72
CA THR A 153 -1.77 15.78 -6.16
C THR A 153 -1.39 16.82 -7.21
N GLY A 154 -1.26 16.42 -8.48
CA GLY A 154 -0.97 17.33 -9.59
C GLY A 154 -2.16 18.19 -10.02
N GLN A 155 -3.37 17.87 -9.58
CA GLN A 155 -4.59 18.64 -9.92
C GLN A 155 -4.73 19.92 -9.10
N ASP A 156 -4.04 20.05 -7.97
CA ASP A 156 -4.06 21.25 -7.11
C ASP A 156 -3.21 22.41 -7.64
N SER A 157 -2.38 22.19 -8.66
CA SER A 157 -1.52 23.25 -9.23
C SER A 157 -2.22 24.10 -10.31
N LEU A 158 -3.51 23.84 -10.59
CA LEU A 158 -4.29 24.52 -11.65
C LEU A 158 -5.49 25.32 -11.10
N ARG A 159 -5.56 25.56 -9.79
CA ARG A 159 -6.61 26.36 -9.15
C ARG A 159 -6.06 27.64 -8.52
#